data_AF-A0A1M6M9Q9-F1
#
_entry.id   AF-A0A1M6M9Q9-F1
#
_cell.length_a   1.000
_cell.length_b   1.000
_cell.length_c   1.000
_cell.angle_alpha   90.00
_cell.angle_beta   90.00
_cell.angle_gamma   90.00
#
_symmetry.space_group_name_H-M   'P 1'
#
loop_
_entity.id
_entity.type
_entity.pdbx_description
1 polymer ?
#
loop_
_entity_poly.entity_id
_entity_poly.type
_entity_poly.pdbx_seq_one_letter_code
_entity_poly.pdbx_strand_id
1 'polypeptide(L)' 'MYDRKHHHFSSPDLKKMQEVVINARTRIYIGSDEDPEEAKERYLSRMGVKP' A
#
# COMPACT_ATOMS: atom_id res chain seq x y z
N MET A 1 -2.50 -28.94 -24.80
CA MET A 1 -3.15 -28.52 -23.54
C MET A 1 -2.17 -27.58 -22.83
N TYR A 2 -2.41 -26.25 -22.86
CA TYR A 2 -1.59 -25.30 -22.12
C TYR A 2 -2.23 -25.07 -20.75
N ASP A 3 -1.71 -25.74 -19.74
CA ASP A 3 -2.10 -25.54 -18.35
C ASP A 3 -1.52 -24.20 -17.87
N ARG A 4 -2.27 -23.12 -18.08
CA ARG A 4 -1.95 -21.83 -17.46
C ARG A 4 -2.31 -21.98 -16.00
N LYS A 5 -1.33 -22.31 -15.16
CA LYS A 5 -1.44 -22.19 -13.71
C LYS A 5 -1.79 -20.74 -13.40
N HIS A 6 -3.08 -20.46 -13.20
CA HIS A 6 -3.53 -19.19 -12.69
C HIS A 6 -2.85 -19.03 -11.32
N HIS A 7 -1.81 -18.19 -11.26
CA HIS A 7 -1.25 -17.76 -9.98
C HIS A 7 -2.42 -17.18 -9.20
N HIS A 8 -2.83 -17.87 -8.14
CA HIS A 8 -3.87 -17.40 -7.25
C HIS A 8 -3.31 -16.16 -6.56
N PHE A 9 -3.53 -14.99 -7.17
CA PHE A 9 -3.16 -13.72 -6.60
C PHE A 9 -4.22 -13.40 -5.54
N SER A 10 -4.00 -13.92 -4.33
CA SER A 10 -4.75 -13.47 -3.16
C SER A 10 -4.37 -12.02 -2.92
N SER A 11 -5.19 -11.11 -3.47
CA SER A 11 -5.12 -9.70 -3.09
C SER A 11 -5.27 -9.62 -1.57
N PRO A 12 -4.41 -8.88 -0.86
CA PRO A 12 -4.56 -8.67 0.57
C PRO A 12 -5.96 -8.13 0.88
N ASP A 13 -6.57 -8.63 1.95
CA ASP A 13 -7.87 -8.14 2.40
C ASP A 13 -7.75 -6.67 2.79
N LEU A 14 -8.27 -5.76 1.96
CA LEU A 14 -8.26 -4.31 2.23
C LEU A 14 -8.97 -3.96 3.55
N LYS A 15 -9.87 -4.83 4.03
CA LYS A 15 -10.54 -4.68 5.34
C LYS A 15 -9.60 -4.80 6.53
N LYS A 16 -8.44 -5.45 6.36
CA LYS A 16 -7.41 -5.58 7.40
C LYS A 16 -6.33 -4.50 7.28
N MET A 17 -6.51 -3.57 6.34
CA MET A 17 -5.57 -2.49 6.07
C MET A 17 -6.15 -1.16 6.51
N GLN A 18 -5.28 -0.28 7.00
CA GLN A 18 -5.60 1.09 7.32
C GLN A 18 -5.39 1.98 6.09
N GLU A 19 -6.41 2.76 5.72
CA GLU A 19 -6.31 3.77 4.67
C GLU A 19 -5.63 5.03 5.23
N VAL A 20 -4.50 5.41 4.63
CA VAL A 20 -3.75 6.60 5.00
C VAL A 20 -3.77 7.57 3.84
N VAL A 21 -4.38 8.72 4.06
CA VAL A 21 -4.46 9.80 3.08
C VAL A 21 -3.19 10.65 3.16
N ILE A 22 -2.40 10.64 2.09
CA ILE A 22 -1.19 11.46 1.95
C ILE A 22 -1.56 12.85 1.45
N ASN A 23 -2.40 12.92 0.41
CA ASN A 23 -2.92 14.16 -0.16
C ASN A 23 -4.28 13.88 -0.85
N ALA A 24 -4.87 14.90 -1.49
CA ALA A 24 -6.17 14.78 -2.15
C ALA A 24 -6.22 13.70 -3.28
N ARG A 25 -5.08 13.34 -3.86
CA ARG A 25 -4.97 12.38 -4.97
C ARG A 25 -4.32 11.04 -4.57
N THR A 26 -3.59 11.01 -3.46
CA THR A 26 -2.75 9.88 -3.07
C THR A 26 -3.21 9.31 -1.74
N ARG A 27 -3.56 8.03 -1.78
CA ARG A 27 -3.91 7.23 -0.60
C ARG A 27 -3.09 5.95 -0.64
N ILE A 28 -2.58 5.56 0.51
CA ILE A 28 -1.83 4.32 0.69
C ILE A 28 -2.58 3.44 1.69
N TYR A 29 -2.43 2.13 1.55
CA TYR A 29 -2.98 1.16 2.48
C TYR A 29 -1.82 0.49 3.22
N ILE A 30 -1.85 0.53 4.54
CA ILE A 30 -0.85 -0.11 5.40
C ILE A 30 -1.51 -1.16 6.30
N GLY A 31 -0.71 -2.01 6.95
CA GLY A 31 -1.24 -2.90 7.98
C GLY A 31 -1.92 -2.09 9.10
N SER A 32 -2.94 -2.67 9.74
CA SER A 32 -3.63 -1.99 10.87
C SER A 32 -2.73 -1.74 12.08
N ASP A 33 -1.59 -2.43 12.14
CA ASP A 33 -0.59 -2.33 13.21
C ASP A 33 0.58 -1.39 12.83
N GLU A 34 0.58 -0.80 11.62
CA GLU A 34 1.61 0.15 11.18
C GLU A 34 1.22 1.60 11.51
N ASP A 35 2.21 2.43 11.84
CA ASP A 35 1.98 3.85 12.10
C ASP A 35 1.70 4.63 10.81
N PRO A 36 0.58 5.38 10.75
CA PRO A 36 0.19 6.09 9.55
C PRO A 36 1.18 7.20 9.18
N GLU A 37 1.82 7.85 10.15
CA GLU A 37 2.82 8.91 9.91
C GLU A 37 4.12 8.36 9.31
N GLU A 38 4.68 7.30 9.88
CA GLU A 38 5.88 6.63 9.34
C GLU A 38 5.63 6.14 7.92
N ALA A 39 4.43 5.60 7.65
CA ALA A 39 4.04 5.20 6.31
C ALA A 39 4.01 6.38 5.32
N LYS A 40 3.58 7.58 5.74
CA LYS A 40 3.65 8.78 4.90
C LYS A 40 5.09 9.15 4.61
N GLU A 41 5.95 9.20 5.63
CA GLU A 41 7.36 9.55 5.48
C GLU A 41 8.09 8.59 4.55
N ARG A 42 7.84 7.28 4.71
CA ARG A 42 8.36 6.23 3.82
C ARG A 42 7.92 6.43 2.38
N TYR A 43 6.64 6.75 2.16
CA TYR A 43 6.10 7.03 0.84
C TYR A 43 6.76 8.27 0.21
N LEU A 44 6.86 9.37 0.96
CA LEU A 44 7.46 10.64 0.50
C LEU A 44 8.96 10.48 0.21
N SER A 45 9.67 9.76 1.08
CA SER A 45 11.09 9.44 0.90
C SER A 45 11.32 8.60 -0.36
N ARG A 46 10.45 7.63 -0.64
CA ARG A 46 10.53 6.79 -1.85
C ARG A 46 10.18 7.55 -3.13
N MET A 47 9.32 8.56 -3.03
CA MET A 47 8.98 9.44 -4.15
C MET A 47 10.10 10.43 -4.50
N GLY A 48 11.21 10.43 -3.75
CA GLY A 48 12.35 11.32 -4.03
C GLY A 48 12.03 12.80 -3.80
N VAL A 49 10.93 13.10 -3.09
CA VAL A 49 10.62 14.45 -2.64
C VAL A 49 11.53 14.73 -1.45
N LYS A 50 12.81 14.99 -1.74
CA LYS A 50 13.66 15.71 -0.79
C LYS A 50 13.04 17.10 -0.61
N PRO A 51 12.95 17.62 0.64
CA PRO A 51 12.61 19.01 0.86
C PRO A 51 13.58 19.95 0.12
#